data_AF-A0A1Q2CAZ5-F1
#
_entry.id   AF-A0A1Q2CAZ5-F1
#
_cell.length_a   1.000
_cell.length_b   1.000
_cell.length_c   1.000
_cell.angle_alpha   90.00
_cell.angle_beta   90.00
_cell.angle_gamma   90.00
#
_symmetry.space_group_name_H-M   'P 1'
#
loop_
_entity.id
_entity.type
_entity.pdbx_description
1 polymer ?
#
loop_
_entity_poly.entity_id
_entity_poly.type
_entity_poly.pdbx_seq_one_letter_code
_entity_poly.pdbx_strand_id
1 'polypeptide(L)'
;MQSLSYIYDENGWLQEIKGVLHSKGQTTEKVLRSYTYDTYGKVKEIKDYRNLLKDSDQVVQKVYTYDSFDRVKEMTYTDLETGKVMESY
;
A
#
# COMPACT_ATOMS: atom_id res chain seq x y z
N MET A 1 20.55 -1.40 -11.34
CA MET A 1 19.18 -1.05 -11.74
C MET A 1 18.29 -1.40 -10.56
N GLN A 2 17.41 -0.50 -10.12
CA GLN A 2 16.33 -0.88 -9.20
C GLN A 2 15.28 -1.65 -10.01
N SER A 3 14.98 -2.88 -9.61
CA SER A 3 13.90 -3.68 -10.21
C SER A 3 12.64 -3.58 -9.35
N LEU A 4 11.50 -3.57 -10.03
CA LEU A 4 10.18 -3.66 -9.41
C LEU A 4 9.56 -5.02 -9.75
N SER A 5 8.96 -5.64 -8.75
CA SER A 5 8.17 -6.87 -8.88
C SER A 5 6.70 -6.53 -8.61
N TYR A 6 5.79 -7.06 -9.42
CA TYR A 6 4.35 -6.85 -9.28
C TYR A 6 3.70 -8.20 -9.00
N ILE A 7 3.02 -8.30 -7.86
CA ILE A 7 2.36 -9.53 -7.42
C ILE A 7 0.86 -9.36 -7.63
N TYR A 8 0.25 -10.30 -8.34
CA TYR A 8 -1.18 -10.32 -8.63
C TYR A 8 -1.84 -11.54 -7.96
N ASP A 9 -3.10 -11.42 -7.58
CA ASP A 9 -3.90 -12.56 -7.14
C ASP A 9 -4.43 -13.39 -8.33
N GLU A 10 -5.22 -14.43 -8.02
CA GLU A 10 -5.85 -15.30 -9.02
C GLU A 10 -6.85 -14.58 -9.94
N ASN A 11 -7.42 -13.45 -9.51
CA ASN A 11 -8.31 -12.61 -10.30
C ASN A 11 -7.55 -11.59 -11.16
N GLY A 12 -6.22 -11.55 -11.06
CA GLY A 12 -5.36 -10.60 -11.74
C GLY A 12 -5.33 -9.22 -11.07
N TRP A 13 -5.78 -9.09 -9.82
CA TRP A 13 -5.72 -7.82 -9.08
C TRP A 13 -4.35 -7.66 -8.42
N LEU A 14 -3.76 -6.48 -8.58
CA LEU A 14 -2.43 -6.15 -8.06
C LEU A 14 -2.44 -6.16 -6.52
N GLN A 15 -1.79 -7.12 -5.89
CA GLN A 15 -1.72 -7.23 -4.43
C GLN A 15 -0.56 -6.42 -3.86
N GLU A 16 0.62 -6.51 -4.48
CA GLU A 16 1.84 -5.89 -3.96
C GLU A 16 2.72 -5.35 -5.08
N ILE A 17 3.33 -4.20 -4.82
CA ILE A 17 4.48 -3.70 -5.56
C ILE A 17 5.69 -3.86 -4.65
N LYS A 18 6.67 -4.64 -5.08
CA LYS A 18 7.94 -4.83 -4.38
C LYS A 18 9.06 -4.11 -5.10
N GLY A 19 10.02 -3.64 -4.32
CA GLY A 19 11.23 -2.98 -4.83
C GLY A 19 12.46 -3.61 -4.24
N VAL A 20 13.49 -3.69 -5.07
CA VAL A 20 14.82 -4.12 -4.64
C VAL A 20 15.59 -2.92 -4.07
N LEU A 21 15.99 -3.03 -2.81
CA LEU A 21 16.82 -2.07 -2.10
C LEU A 21 18.25 -2.59 -2.02
N HIS A 22 19.20 -1.71 -2.33
CA HIS A 22 20.62 -1.98 -2.17
C HIS A 22 21.16 -1.13 -1.03
N SER A 23 21.70 -1.76 0.01
CA SER A 23 22.29 -1.08 1.17
C SER A 23 23.48 -1.86 1.69
N LYS A 24 24.60 -1.18 1.94
CA LYS A 24 25.84 -1.77 2.50
C LYS A 24 26.32 -3.05 1.78
N GLY A 25 26.15 -3.12 0.46
CA GLY A 25 26.54 -4.28 -0.35
C GLY A 25 25.58 -5.47 -0.27
N GLN A 26 24.46 -5.34 0.46
CA GLN A 26 23.37 -6.31 0.48
C GLN A 26 22.20 -5.83 -0.36
N THR A 27 21.47 -6.80 -0.91
CA THR A 27 20.27 -6.57 -1.70
C THR A 27 19.09 -7.23 -0.99
N THR A 28 18.03 -6.48 -0.78
CA THR A 28 16.82 -6.98 -0.10
C THR A 28 15.60 -6.53 -0.88
N GLU A 29 14.65 -7.44 -1.10
CA GLU A 29 13.35 -7.09 -1.66
C GLU A 29 12.41 -6.68 -0.52
N LYS A 30 11.70 -5.56 -0.69
CA LYS A 30 10.73 -5.04 0.28
C LYS A 30 9.43 -4.69 -0.43
N VAL A 31 8.32 -4.86 0.27
CA VAL A 31 7.02 -4.35 -0.17
C VAL A 31 7.03 -2.83 -0.09
N LEU A 32 6.73 -2.16 -1.19
CA LEU A 32 6.62 -0.70 -1.29
C LEU A 32 5.17 -0.27 -1.09
N ARG A 33 4.25 -1.04 -1.66
CA ARG A 33 2.82 -0.80 -1.60
C ARG A 33 2.05 -2.10 -1.61
N SER A 34 1.01 -2.20 -0.79
CA SER A 34 0.04 -3.28 -0.86
C SER A 34 -1.37 -2.74 -1.10
N TYR A 35 -2.21 -3.56 -1.71
CA TYR A 35 -3.60 -3.27 -2.01
C TYR A 35 -4.49 -4.37 -1.44
N THR A 36 -5.67 -4.00 -0.97
CA THR A 36 -6.75 -4.95 -0.73
C THR A 36 -8.00 -4.52 -1.47
N TYR A 37 -8.82 -5.48 -1.82
CA TYR A 37 -9.98 -5.29 -2.65
C TYR A 37 -11.25 -5.77 -1.94
N ASP A 38 -12.39 -5.22 -2.32
CA ASP A 38 -13.68 -5.82 -2.02
C ASP A 38 -13.95 -7.02 -2.94
N THR A 39 -15.10 -7.68 -2.74
CA THR A 39 -15.50 -8.84 -3.55
C THR A 39 -15.73 -8.53 -5.03
N TYR A 40 -15.79 -7.25 -5.41
CA TYR A 40 -16.03 -6.77 -6.77
C TYR A 40 -14.76 -6.19 -7.43
N GLY A 41 -13.61 -6.23 -6.75
CA GLY A 41 -12.35 -5.73 -7.27
C GLY A 41 -12.13 -4.23 -7.07
N LYS A 42 -12.90 -3.58 -6.20
CA LYS A 42 -12.67 -2.17 -5.83
C LYS A 42 -11.66 -2.11 -4.70
N VAL A 43 -10.72 -1.18 -4.79
CA VAL A 43 -9.66 -1.02 -3.78
C VAL A 43 -10.28 -0.55 -2.47
N LYS A 44 -10.18 -1.36 -1.42
CA LYS A 44 -10.61 -0.98 -0.06
C LYS A 44 -9.50 -0.32 0.73
N GLU A 45 -8.28 -0.79 0.55
CA GLU A 45 -7.12 -0.33 1.32
C GLU A 45 -5.89 -0.24 0.41
N ILE A 46 -5.11 0.81 0.58
CA ILE A 46 -3.73 0.88 0.10
C ILE A 46 -2.83 1.14 1.30
N LYS A 47 -1.76 0.37 1.44
CA LYS A 47 -0.69 0.68 2.40
C LYS A 47 0.57 1.08 1.66
N ASP A 48 1.04 2.29 1.93
CA ASP A 48 2.31 2.83 1.44
C ASP A 48 3.39 2.63 2.50
N TYR A 49 4.37 1.78 2.21
CA TYR A 49 5.50 1.48 3.10
C TYR A 49 6.65 2.46 2.82
N ARG A 50 7.10 3.14 3.87
CA ARG A 50 8.11 4.20 3.87
C ARG A 50 9.26 3.83 4.80
N ASN A 51 10.38 4.52 4.64
CA ASN A 51 11.58 4.32 5.46
C ASN A 51 12.09 2.88 5.51
N LEU A 52 12.02 2.18 4.37
CA LEU A 52 12.33 0.74 4.21
C LEU A 52 13.77 0.30 4.59
N LEU A 53 14.63 1.26 4.94
CA LEU A 53 16.00 1.06 5.40
C LEU A 53 16.12 1.14 6.94
N LYS A 54 15.06 1.48 7.67
CA LYS A 54 15.00 1.52 9.12
C LYS A 54 14.26 0.29 9.65
N ASP A 55 14.48 -0.06 10.91
CA ASP A 55 13.89 -1.26 11.53
C ASP A 55 12.37 -1.18 11.74
N SER A 56 11.80 0.04 11.73
CA SER A 56 10.36 0.27 11.72
C SER A 56 9.95 0.87 10.38
N ASP A 57 9.35 0.03 9.53
CA ASP A 57 8.74 0.48 8.29
C ASP A 57 7.55 1.38 8.62
N GLN A 58 7.61 2.66 8.21
CA GLN A 58 6.50 3.60 8.38
C GLN A 58 5.41 3.26 7.39
N VAL A 59 4.17 3.13 7.83
CA VAL A 59 3.06 2.78 6.94
C VAL A 59 2.03 3.88 6.93
N VAL A 60 1.71 4.39 5.74
CA VAL A 60 0.52 5.23 5.54
C VAL A 60 -0.58 4.36 4.95
N GLN A 61 -1.66 4.22 5.69
CA GLN A 61 -2.86 3.49 5.27
C GLN A 61 -3.85 4.44 4.63
N LYS A 62 -4.38 4.07 3.47
CA LYS A 62 -5.47 4.76 2.79
C LYS A 62 -6.65 3.83 2.73
N VAL A 63 -7.74 4.20 3.39
CA VAL A 63 -8.99 3.42 3.39
C VAL A 63 -10.01 4.15 2.53
N TYR A 64 -10.69 3.39 1.67
CA TYR A 64 -11.73 3.90 0.77
C TYR A 64 -13.06 3.22 1.10
N THR A 65 -14.12 4.02 1.15
CA THR A 65 -15.49 3.53 1.16
C THR A 65 -16.22 4.02 -0.08
N TYR A 66 -17.24 3.27 -0.50
CA TYR A 66 -17.96 3.52 -1.74
C TYR A 66 -19.44 3.75 -1.44
N ASP A 67 -20.09 4.64 -2.21
CA ASP A 67 -21.53 4.79 -2.20
C ASP A 67 -22.21 3.73 -3.10
N SER A 68 -23.55 3.77 -3.14
CA SER A 68 -24.35 2.83 -3.95
C SER A 68 -24.16 3.00 -5.46
N PHE A 69 -23.48 4.05 -5.91
CA PHE A 69 -23.16 4.32 -7.32
C PHE A 69 -21.70 4.00 -7.63
N ASP A 70 -21.01 3.25 -6.76
CA ASP A 70 -19.62 2.83 -6.89
C ASP A 70 -18.61 3.99 -6.91
N ARG A 71 -19.02 5.17 -6.46
CA ARG A 71 -18.14 6.32 -6.31
C ARG A 71 -17.49 6.27 -4.94
N VAL A 72 -16.24 6.72 -4.83
CA VAL A 72 -15.61 6.91 -3.52
C VAL A 72 -16.46 7.90 -2.74
N LYS A 73 -16.94 7.46 -1.57
CA LYS A 73 -17.76 8.25 -0.66
C LYS A 73 -16.90 8.89 0.41
N GLU A 74 -16.03 8.10 1.03
CA GLU A 74 -15.10 8.57 2.05
C GLU A 74 -13.71 8.02 1.76
N MET A 75 -12.70 8.80 2.10
CA MET A 75 -11.32 8.39 2.00
C MET A 75 -10.56 8.89 3.22
N THR A 76 -9.84 8.01 3.92
CA THR A 76 -9.06 8.38 5.12
C THR A 76 -7.62 7.94 4.99
N TYR A 77 -6.69 8.87 5.22
CA TYR A 77 -5.25 8.61 5.22
C TYR A 77 -4.72 8.65 6.65
N THR A 78 -4.20 7.53 7.13
CA THR A 78 -3.71 7.38 8.49
C THR A 78 -2.24 7.01 8.48
N ASP A 79 -1.42 7.78 9.20
CA ASP A 79 -0.08 7.38 9.56
C ASP A 79 -0.20 6.31 10.65
N LEU A 80 0.13 5.05 10.34
CA LEU A 80 -0.03 3.93 11.26
C LEU A 80 1.03 3.90 12.37
N GLU A 81 2.14 4.63 12.22
CA GLU A 81 3.14 4.74 13.29
C GLU A 81 2.60 5.61 14.43
N THR A 82 1.93 6.71 14.07
CA THR A 82 1.43 7.70 15.05
C THR A 82 -0.07 7.61 15.32
N GLY A 83 -0.82 6.87 14.50
CA GLY A 83 -2.29 6.85 14.51
C GLY A 83 -2.94 8.14 14.00
N LYS A 84 -2.16 9.09 13.50
CA LYS A 84 -2.65 10.41 13.08
C LYS A 84 -3.36 10.31 11.73
N VAL A 85 -4.59 10.80 11.66
CA VAL A 85 -5.27 11.07 10.39
C VAL A 85 -4.59 12.28 9.72
N MET A 86 -4.01 12.03 8.56
CA MET A 86 -3.32 13.04 7.76
C MET A 86 -4.29 13.83 6.89
N GLU A 87 -5.30 13.14 6.35
CA GLU A 87 -6.24 13.68 5.37
C GLU A 87 -7.51 12.82 5.35
N SER A 88 -8.66 13.47 5.20
CA SER A 88 -9.94 12.78 5.03
C SER A 88 -10.87 13.60 4.12
N TYR A 89 -11.58 12.92 3.22
CA TYR A 89 -12.60 13.48 2.34
C TYR A 89 -13.92 12.77 2.53
#